data_AF-A0A1C0VSZ5-F1
#
_entry.id   AF-A0A1C0VSZ5-F1
#
_cell.length_a   1.000
_cell.length_b   1.000
_cell.length_c   1.000
_cell.angle_alpha   90.00
_cell.angle_beta   90.00
_cell.angle_gamma   90.00
#
_symmetry.space_group_name_H-M   'P 1'
#
loop_
_entity.id
_entity.type
_entity.pdbx_description
1 polymer ?
#
loop_
_entity_poly.entity_id
_entity_poly.type
_entity_poly.pdbx_seq_one_letter_code
_entity_poly.pdbx_strand_id
1 'polypeptide(L)'
;MADINSTQGENITNLREYLHDEENISYEDFQNILQTAIEIFQRCLSPGELGSVKGLIYGHIQSGKTSVILTTIALAADNGYTNFIVMTANLNDIYKQTLDRIKSSLDSFQVWGKNEFRNNPGDNHGMPLVLVSSKHQTRLSDVSNIIQQLHWQNQPVMIIDDEADQASLDTNINEQDRPTSAVNQAIVNLRSLLNSVAYLQTTATPQALLLQDSQSAFKPDFVVITEPGTGYVGGNYFFGNNDFANSNHIRIVPTIDLTRLRNSNQIPDTVKDSLIVFFLGAAVLRLQGSKKKYTYLLHTSFRQEDHTQATQLVDQYKNELTNQLRIAVTNSINDIPNQLKLKLENAYTDLGETFADLPAFDEVIAEVNRRIASTEVIEINANTGQGISTHPSRKHTLYIGGTKIGRGVTVKNLLVTYYGRDANQPQMDTVLQHARMYGYRQNEIPAIRIYLPQHLAERFFYIHTSDNLVREQCQSTHQAIESIPLPSRGLRPTRRNVLNENTVTLVTYQGGRQYFPLLPISHPDELGNQTQILDDYLSEAKYPTASCQNYAN
;
A
#
# COMPACT_ATOMS: atom_id res chain seq x y z
N MET A 1 -17.57 -24.30 2.34
CA MET A 1 -16.91 -23.43 3.34
C MET A 1 -16.08 -24.34 4.21
N ALA A 2 -14.80 -24.03 4.39
CA ALA A 2 -13.87 -24.92 5.09
C ALA A 2 -14.17 -25.00 6.59
N ASP A 3 -14.23 -26.21 7.12
CA ASP A 3 -14.30 -26.46 8.57
C ASP A 3 -12.91 -26.34 9.19
N ILE A 4 -12.83 -25.75 10.39
CA ILE A 4 -11.58 -25.63 11.13
C ILE A 4 -11.52 -26.74 12.17
N ASN A 5 -10.57 -27.64 11.98
CA ASN A 5 -10.28 -28.74 12.88
C ASN A 5 -9.28 -28.34 13.97
N SER A 6 -8.37 -27.37 13.69
CA SER A 6 -7.41 -26.87 14.66
C SER A 6 -7.05 -25.40 14.44
N THR A 7 -7.05 -24.62 15.51
CA THR A 7 -6.51 -23.24 15.58
C THR A 7 -5.21 -23.16 16.38
N GLN A 8 -4.72 -24.30 16.87
CA GLN A 8 -3.51 -24.44 17.69
C GLN A 8 -2.62 -25.57 17.16
N GLY A 9 -2.60 -25.74 15.84
CA GLY A 9 -1.72 -26.73 15.22
C GLY A 9 -0.25 -26.34 15.33
N GLU A 10 0.62 -27.27 14.96
CA GLU A 10 2.07 -27.11 15.06
C GLU A 10 2.55 -25.95 14.19
N ASN A 11 2.03 -25.83 12.97
CA ASN A 11 2.46 -24.79 12.03
C ASN A 11 2.09 -23.39 12.53
N ILE A 12 0.87 -23.20 13.06
CA ILE A 12 0.44 -21.93 13.66
C ILE A 12 1.29 -21.59 14.88
N THR A 13 1.60 -22.58 15.73
CA THR A 13 2.35 -22.36 16.97
C THR A 13 3.78 -21.93 16.66
N ASN A 14 4.47 -22.63 15.74
CA ASN A 14 5.82 -22.26 15.31
C ASN A 14 5.84 -20.86 14.69
N LEU A 15 4.88 -20.57 13.81
CA LEU A 15 4.79 -19.26 13.17
C LEU A 15 4.52 -18.14 14.18
N ARG A 16 3.70 -18.38 15.21
CA ARG A 16 3.43 -17.41 16.28
C ARG A 16 4.71 -16.99 16.98
N GLU A 17 5.53 -17.95 17.38
CA GLU A 17 6.80 -17.67 18.06
C GLU A 17 7.77 -16.94 17.12
N TYR A 18 7.89 -17.38 15.85
CA TYR A 18 8.70 -16.68 14.86
C TYR A 18 8.29 -15.21 14.67
N LEU A 19 6.99 -14.95 14.52
CA LEU A 19 6.49 -13.58 14.34
C LEU A 19 6.71 -12.71 15.59
N HIS A 20 6.67 -13.31 16.78
CA HIS A 20 6.99 -12.62 18.02
C HIS A 20 8.47 -12.25 18.09
N ASP A 21 9.35 -13.23 17.91
CA ASP A 21 10.79 -13.09 18.15
C ASP A 21 11.49 -12.30 17.04
N GLU A 22 11.18 -12.60 15.77
CA GLU A 22 11.90 -12.04 14.61
C GLU A 22 11.24 -10.78 14.05
N GLU A 23 9.90 -10.70 14.10
CA GLU A 23 9.13 -9.60 13.52
C GLU A 23 8.58 -8.63 14.57
N ASN A 24 8.80 -8.89 15.87
CA ASN A 24 8.35 -8.07 17.00
C ASN A 24 6.82 -7.86 17.00
N ILE A 25 6.06 -8.83 16.52
CA ILE A 25 4.60 -8.81 16.57
C ILE A 25 4.16 -9.27 17.96
N SER A 26 3.33 -8.48 18.64
CA SER A 26 2.81 -8.87 19.95
C SER A 26 1.90 -10.10 19.82
N TYR A 27 1.79 -10.90 20.88
CA TYR A 27 0.84 -12.02 20.88
C TYR A 27 -0.62 -11.57 20.67
N GLU A 28 -0.97 -10.37 21.13
CA GLU A 28 -2.28 -9.77 20.91
C GLU A 28 -2.51 -9.43 19.43
N ASP A 29 -1.56 -8.75 18.79
CA ASP A 29 -1.62 -8.47 17.35
C ASP A 29 -1.67 -9.78 16.53
N PHE A 30 -0.94 -10.81 16.98
CA PHE A 30 -1.02 -12.14 16.35
C PHE A 30 -2.42 -12.76 16.46
N GLN A 31 -3.14 -12.60 17.59
CA GLN A 31 -4.52 -13.09 17.68
C GLN A 31 -5.44 -12.43 16.65
N ASN A 32 -5.28 -11.12 16.40
CA ASN A 32 -6.04 -10.41 15.37
C ASN A 32 -5.71 -10.93 13.96
N ILE A 33 -4.42 -11.21 13.69
CA ILE A 33 -3.96 -11.82 12.44
C ILE A 33 -4.55 -13.23 12.27
N LEU A 34 -4.55 -14.05 13.34
CA LEU A 34 -5.10 -15.40 13.34
C LEU A 34 -6.61 -15.37 13.10
N GLN A 35 -7.35 -14.47 13.75
CA GLN A 35 -8.78 -14.32 13.54
C GLN A 35 -9.12 -13.95 12.08
N THR A 36 -8.30 -13.09 11.46
CA THR A 36 -8.42 -12.74 10.05
C THR A 36 -8.14 -13.97 9.16
N ALA A 37 -7.09 -14.75 9.46
CA ALA A 37 -6.76 -15.97 8.74
C ALA A 37 -7.87 -17.03 8.84
N ILE A 38 -8.49 -17.17 10.02
CA ILE A 38 -9.68 -18.00 10.26
C ILE A 38 -10.83 -17.58 9.34
N GLU A 39 -11.12 -16.28 9.29
CA GLU A 39 -12.19 -15.73 8.46
C GLU A 39 -11.97 -16.02 6.96
N ILE A 40 -10.73 -15.87 6.49
CA ILE A 40 -10.31 -16.18 5.12
C ILE A 40 -10.49 -17.68 4.84
N PHE A 41 -9.96 -18.53 5.73
CA PHE A 41 -9.96 -19.98 5.55
C PHE A 41 -11.39 -20.54 5.53
N GLN A 42 -12.28 -20.08 6.41
CA GLN A 42 -13.70 -20.50 6.42
C GLN A 42 -14.41 -20.24 5.09
N ARG A 43 -14.02 -19.19 4.36
CA ARG A 43 -14.57 -18.85 3.04
C ARG A 43 -13.88 -19.60 1.90
N CYS A 44 -12.82 -20.34 2.18
CA CYS A 44 -12.17 -21.22 1.21
C CYS A 44 -12.94 -22.54 1.06
N LEU A 45 -12.49 -23.37 0.10
CA LEU A 45 -12.99 -24.72 -0.10
C LEU A 45 -12.49 -25.63 1.04
N SER A 46 -13.29 -26.62 1.43
CA SER A 46 -12.81 -27.64 2.36
C SER A 46 -11.74 -28.51 1.67
N PRO A 47 -10.73 -29.02 2.39
CA PRO A 47 -9.84 -30.02 1.83
C PRO A 47 -10.63 -31.21 1.30
N GLY A 48 -10.41 -31.58 0.03
CA GLY A 48 -11.13 -32.65 -0.65
C GLY A 48 -12.40 -32.22 -1.40
N GLU A 49 -12.84 -30.97 -1.26
CA GLU A 49 -13.91 -30.39 -2.07
C GLU A 49 -13.37 -29.98 -3.46
N LEU A 50 -14.04 -30.40 -4.53
CA LEU A 50 -13.73 -29.96 -5.88
C LEU A 50 -14.43 -28.62 -6.16
N GLY A 51 -13.71 -27.68 -6.77
CA GLY A 51 -14.20 -26.36 -7.11
C GLY A 51 -13.09 -25.32 -7.23
N SER A 52 -13.51 -24.08 -7.44
CA SER A 52 -12.63 -22.90 -7.39
C SER A 52 -13.31 -21.81 -6.59
N VAL A 53 -12.56 -21.19 -5.68
CA VAL A 53 -13.00 -19.99 -4.95
C VAL A 53 -11.94 -18.91 -5.02
N LYS A 54 -12.37 -17.66 -5.15
CA LYS A 54 -11.50 -16.47 -5.26
C LYS A 54 -11.74 -15.57 -4.06
N GLY A 55 -10.71 -15.34 -3.26
CA GLY A 55 -10.77 -14.44 -2.10
C GLY A 55 -9.93 -13.20 -2.32
N LEU A 56 -10.36 -12.06 -1.81
CA LEU A 56 -9.55 -10.84 -1.72
C LEU A 56 -9.22 -10.53 -0.26
N ILE A 57 -7.94 -10.51 0.07
CA ILE A 57 -7.38 -10.01 1.32
C ILE A 57 -7.06 -8.53 1.11
N TYR A 58 -7.90 -7.65 1.66
CA TYR A 58 -7.79 -6.21 1.48
C TYR A 58 -7.20 -5.54 2.72
N GLY A 59 -5.89 -5.32 2.68
CA GLY A 59 -5.18 -4.69 3.80
C GLY A 59 -4.89 -3.21 3.62
N HIS A 60 -4.41 -2.57 4.68
CA HIS A 60 -3.88 -1.21 4.59
C HIS A 60 -2.48 -1.19 3.96
N ILE A 61 -2.04 -0.01 3.55
CA ILE A 61 -0.74 0.19 2.93
C ILE A 61 0.34 0.01 3.99
N GLN A 62 1.27 -0.91 3.75
CA GLN A 62 2.35 -1.24 4.71
C GLN A 62 1.83 -1.71 6.08
N SER A 63 0.66 -2.37 6.13
CA SER A 63 0.07 -2.88 7.36
C SER A 63 0.60 -4.24 7.83
N GLY A 64 1.50 -4.87 7.08
CA GLY A 64 1.99 -6.22 7.41
C GLY A 64 1.12 -7.36 6.86
N LYS A 65 0.43 -7.16 5.72
CA LYS A 65 -0.37 -8.19 5.01
C LYS A 65 0.33 -9.55 4.89
N THR A 66 1.66 -9.56 4.77
CA THR A 66 2.45 -10.80 4.70
C THR A 66 2.25 -11.70 5.91
N SER A 67 2.10 -11.15 7.12
CA SER A 67 1.84 -11.97 8.31
C SER A 67 0.49 -12.67 8.23
N VAL A 68 -0.54 -12.02 7.66
CA VAL A 68 -1.85 -12.64 7.38
C VAL A 68 -1.72 -13.75 6.34
N ILE A 69 -0.94 -13.53 5.27
CA ILE A 69 -0.66 -14.56 4.25
C ILE A 69 -0.02 -15.80 4.90
N LEU A 70 1.07 -15.60 5.65
CA LEU A 70 1.80 -16.70 6.30
C LEU A 70 0.91 -17.44 7.30
N THR A 71 0.13 -16.71 8.09
CA THR A 71 -0.80 -17.30 9.06
C THR A 71 -1.92 -18.07 8.38
N THR A 72 -2.40 -17.59 7.21
CA THR A 72 -3.39 -18.31 6.41
C THR A 72 -2.81 -19.61 5.85
N ILE A 73 -1.55 -19.61 5.38
CA ILE A 73 -0.86 -20.81 4.90
C ILE A 73 -0.67 -21.82 6.05
N ALA A 74 -0.15 -21.38 7.20
CA ALA A 74 0.04 -22.23 8.37
C ALA A 74 -1.27 -22.83 8.88
N LEU A 75 -2.32 -22.02 8.97
CA LEU A 75 -3.66 -22.46 9.35
C LEU A 75 -4.22 -23.47 8.35
N ALA A 76 -4.10 -23.21 7.05
CA ALA A 76 -4.58 -24.13 6.03
C ALA A 76 -3.82 -25.47 6.08
N ALA A 77 -2.51 -25.44 6.36
CA ALA A 77 -1.70 -26.64 6.51
C ALA A 77 -2.13 -27.50 7.70
N ASP A 78 -2.34 -26.88 8.86
CA ASP A 78 -2.88 -27.53 10.06
C ASP A 78 -4.30 -28.09 9.83
N ASN A 79 -4.99 -27.65 8.78
CA ASN A 79 -6.34 -28.04 8.43
C ASN A 79 -6.44 -28.79 7.09
N GLY A 80 -5.34 -29.40 6.61
CA GLY A 80 -5.39 -30.40 5.52
C GLY A 80 -4.99 -29.92 4.12
N TYR A 81 -4.56 -28.67 3.95
CA TYR A 81 -3.90 -28.24 2.71
C TYR A 81 -2.42 -28.62 2.74
N THR A 82 -1.91 -29.27 1.69
CA THR A 82 -0.49 -29.65 1.60
C THR A 82 0.26 -28.93 0.50
N ASN A 83 -0.44 -28.20 -0.37
CA ASN A 83 0.10 -27.64 -1.60
C ASN A 83 -0.20 -26.14 -1.70
N PHE A 84 0.86 -25.33 -1.81
CA PHE A 84 0.77 -23.88 -1.82
C PHE A 84 1.57 -23.28 -2.98
N ILE A 85 1.04 -22.21 -3.58
CA ILE A 85 1.74 -21.42 -4.59
C ILE A 85 1.71 -19.97 -4.14
N VAL A 86 2.86 -19.33 -4.00
CA VAL A 86 2.95 -17.90 -3.67
C VAL A 86 3.54 -17.14 -4.85
N MET A 87 2.74 -16.27 -5.44
CA MET A 87 3.13 -15.41 -6.55
C MET A 87 3.45 -14.00 -6.04
N THR A 88 4.61 -13.47 -6.45
CA THR A 88 5.08 -12.13 -6.06
C THR A 88 5.54 -11.32 -7.27
N ALA A 89 5.78 -10.02 -7.10
CA ALA A 89 6.19 -9.11 -8.17
C ALA A 89 7.42 -9.61 -8.95
N ASN A 90 7.48 -9.29 -10.25
CA ASN A 90 8.61 -9.64 -11.12
C ASN A 90 9.84 -8.73 -10.92
N LEU A 91 10.29 -8.60 -9.67
CA LEU A 91 11.49 -7.88 -9.26
C LEU A 91 12.34 -8.84 -8.43
N ASN A 92 13.61 -9.03 -8.80
CA ASN A 92 14.45 -10.06 -8.19
C ASN A 92 14.64 -9.84 -6.68
N ASP A 93 14.77 -8.60 -6.23
CA ASP A 93 14.96 -8.29 -4.80
C ASP A 93 13.69 -8.57 -3.99
N ILE A 94 12.52 -8.18 -4.51
CA ILE A 94 11.22 -8.48 -3.88
C ILE A 94 11.00 -9.98 -3.85
N TYR A 95 11.27 -10.68 -4.95
CA TYR A 95 11.17 -12.12 -5.03
C TYR A 95 12.05 -12.83 -4.00
N LYS A 96 13.33 -12.44 -3.89
CA LYS A 96 14.25 -13.02 -2.90
C LYS A 96 13.76 -12.75 -1.48
N GLN A 97 13.33 -11.52 -1.20
CA GLN A 97 12.79 -11.16 0.10
C GLN A 97 11.56 -12.00 0.47
N THR A 98 10.63 -12.22 -0.47
CA THR A 98 9.46 -13.08 -0.25
C THR A 98 9.90 -14.53 0.00
N LEU A 99 10.81 -15.07 -0.82
CA LEU A 99 11.31 -16.44 -0.68
C LEU A 99 12.00 -16.67 0.67
N ASP A 100 12.93 -15.80 1.03
CA ASP A 100 13.71 -15.92 2.27
C ASP A 100 12.79 -15.81 3.50
N ARG A 101 11.80 -14.92 3.45
CA ARG A 101 10.80 -14.77 4.52
C ARG A 101 9.91 -15.99 4.69
N ILE A 102 9.47 -16.61 3.60
CA ILE A 102 8.68 -17.85 3.66
C ILE A 102 9.54 -18.98 4.22
N LYS A 103 10.79 -19.11 3.76
CA LYS A 103 11.74 -20.11 4.27
C LYS A 103 12.03 -19.96 5.76
N SER A 104 12.13 -18.73 6.28
CA SER A 104 12.42 -18.49 7.69
C SER A 104 11.20 -18.65 8.60
N SER A 105 10.00 -18.34 8.10
CA SER A 105 8.77 -18.32 8.92
C SER A 105 8.00 -19.63 8.93
N LEU A 106 8.18 -20.49 7.93
CA LEU A 106 7.48 -21.77 7.78
C LEU A 106 8.52 -22.91 7.80
N ASP A 107 9.06 -23.19 8.98
CA ASP A 107 10.16 -24.15 9.19
C ASP A 107 9.80 -25.62 8.93
N SER A 108 8.53 -25.97 9.13
CA SER A 108 7.92 -27.28 8.86
C SER A 108 7.49 -27.49 7.40
N PHE A 109 7.84 -26.57 6.49
CA PHE A 109 7.44 -26.61 5.08
C PHE A 109 8.65 -26.85 4.17
N GLN A 110 8.43 -27.57 3.07
CA GLN A 110 9.33 -27.48 1.93
C GLN A 110 9.02 -26.20 1.14
N VAL A 111 10.04 -25.41 0.83
CA VAL A 111 9.87 -24.15 0.09
C VAL A 111 10.78 -24.13 -1.13
N TRP A 112 10.18 -24.17 -2.32
CA TRP A 112 10.90 -24.20 -3.59
C TRP A 112 10.78 -22.86 -4.29
N GLY A 113 11.92 -22.34 -4.76
CA GLY A 113 11.99 -21.18 -5.61
C GLY A 113 12.52 -21.51 -7.01
N LYS A 114 12.86 -20.46 -7.76
CA LYS A 114 13.40 -20.51 -9.13
C LYS A 114 14.57 -21.47 -9.34
N ASN A 115 15.38 -21.74 -8.31
CA ASN A 115 16.54 -22.63 -8.42
C ASN A 115 16.10 -24.09 -8.31
N GLU A 116 15.24 -24.38 -7.34
CA GLU A 116 14.66 -25.68 -7.09
C GLU A 116 13.78 -26.12 -8.26
N PHE A 117 13.05 -25.20 -8.92
CA PHE A 117 12.24 -25.53 -10.12
C PHE A 117 13.02 -26.14 -11.28
N ARG A 118 14.34 -25.93 -11.33
CA ARG A 118 15.22 -26.42 -12.42
C ARG A 118 15.83 -27.78 -12.13
N ASN A 119 15.87 -28.18 -10.87
CA ASN A 119 16.40 -29.45 -10.42
C ASN A 119 15.21 -30.35 -10.12
N ASN A 120 15.18 -31.59 -10.65
CA ASN A 120 14.02 -32.49 -10.53
C ASN A 120 13.35 -32.44 -9.14
N PRO A 121 12.02 -32.37 -9.08
CA PRO A 121 11.30 -32.32 -7.81
C PRO A 121 11.69 -33.55 -6.96
N GLY A 122 12.28 -33.29 -5.80
CA GLY A 122 12.61 -34.33 -4.81
C GLY A 122 11.34 -34.87 -4.14
N ASP A 123 11.52 -35.85 -3.26
CA ASP A 123 10.43 -36.34 -2.41
C ASP A 123 10.00 -35.26 -1.39
N ASN A 124 8.68 -35.08 -1.23
CA ASN A 124 8.11 -34.09 -0.33
C ASN A 124 8.18 -34.53 1.14
N HIS A 125 8.61 -35.78 1.43
CA HIS A 125 8.83 -36.32 2.78
C HIS A 125 7.65 -36.14 3.75
N GLY A 126 6.42 -35.98 3.24
CA GLY A 126 5.22 -35.73 4.03
C GLY A 126 5.03 -34.30 4.56
N MET A 127 5.93 -33.36 4.23
CA MET A 127 5.79 -31.95 4.61
C MET A 127 4.90 -31.19 3.60
N PRO A 128 4.23 -30.10 4.01
CA PRO A 128 3.55 -29.23 3.05
C PRO A 128 4.57 -28.51 2.14
N LEU A 129 4.21 -28.30 0.87
CA LEU A 129 5.08 -27.70 -0.14
C LEU A 129 4.59 -26.33 -0.60
N VAL A 130 5.48 -25.34 -0.55
CA VAL A 130 5.27 -23.98 -1.06
C VAL A 130 6.13 -23.72 -2.30
N LEU A 131 5.48 -23.45 -3.44
CA LEU A 131 6.14 -23.00 -4.66
C LEU A 131 6.11 -21.47 -4.72
N VAL A 132 7.28 -20.82 -4.64
CA VAL A 132 7.39 -19.35 -4.71
C VAL A 132 7.81 -18.92 -6.11
N SER A 133 6.98 -18.14 -6.79
CA SER A 133 7.21 -17.72 -8.18
C SER A 133 7.03 -16.22 -8.37
N SER A 134 7.83 -15.64 -9.28
CA SER A 134 7.59 -14.27 -9.74
C SER A 134 6.53 -14.27 -10.84
N LYS A 135 5.65 -13.27 -10.87
CA LYS A 135 4.62 -13.06 -11.92
C LYS A 135 5.23 -12.80 -13.29
N HIS A 136 5.63 -13.87 -13.96
CA HIS A 136 6.24 -13.85 -15.28
C HIS A 136 5.83 -15.12 -16.02
N GLN A 137 5.43 -15.01 -17.29
CA GLN A 137 4.88 -16.11 -18.08
C GLN A 137 5.72 -17.39 -17.98
N THR A 138 7.02 -17.31 -18.29
CA THR A 138 7.92 -18.49 -18.23
C THR A 138 7.97 -19.13 -16.83
N ARG A 139 7.93 -18.32 -15.76
CA ARG A 139 8.04 -18.83 -14.39
C ARG A 139 6.75 -19.49 -13.93
N LEU A 140 5.62 -18.97 -14.37
CA LEU A 140 4.32 -19.60 -14.14
C LEU A 140 4.20 -20.90 -14.95
N SER A 141 4.77 -20.96 -16.16
CA SER A 141 4.88 -22.22 -16.91
C SER A 141 5.77 -23.26 -16.20
N ASP A 142 6.89 -22.83 -15.59
CA ASP A 142 7.73 -23.71 -14.77
C ASP A 142 6.88 -24.32 -13.62
N VAL A 143 6.08 -23.49 -12.93
CA VAL A 143 5.16 -23.97 -11.87
C VAL A 143 4.11 -24.92 -12.44
N SER A 144 3.48 -24.60 -13.58
CA SER A 144 2.50 -25.48 -14.23
C SER A 144 3.07 -26.87 -14.55
N ASN A 145 4.33 -26.96 -14.95
CA ASN A 145 4.99 -28.24 -15.20
C ASN A 145 5.22 -29.03 -13.90
N ILE A 146 5.66 -28.36 -12.83
CA ILE A 146 5.88 -28.98 -11.53
C ILE A 146 4.59 -29.53 -10.95
N ILE A 147 3.49 -28.76 -10.98
CA ILE A 147 2.20 -29.24 -10.44
C ILE A 147 1.68 -30.46 -11.21
N GLN A 148 2.00 -30.57 -12.51
CA GLN A 148 1.64 -31.73 -13.31
C GLN A 148 2.46 -32.96 -12.95
N GLN A 149 3.77 -32.78 -12.74
CA GLN A 149 4.69 -33.84 -12.30
C GLN A 149 4.36 -34.35 -10.89
N LEU A 150 3.97 -33.44 -9.99
CA LEU A 150 3.57 -33.77 -8.62
C LEU A 150 2.11 -34.23 -8.49
N HIS A 151 1.38 -34.29 -9.60
CA HIS A 151 -0.03 -34.73 -9.65
C HIS A 151 -0.99 -33.93 -8.75
N TRP A 152 -0.85 -32.61 -8.70
CA TRP A 152 -1.68 -31.73 -7.86
C TRP A 152 -3.11 -31.51 -8.38
N GLN A 153 -3.49 -32.04 -9.54
CA GLN A 153 -4.76 -31.71 -10.21
C GLN A 153 -6.00 -31.96 -9.35
N ASN A 154 -5.97 -33.00 -8.51
CA ASN A 154 -7.09 -33.36 -7.61
C ASN A 154 -6.76 -33.13 -6.13
N GLN A 155 -5.65 -32.45 -5.84
CA GLN A 155 -5.24 -32.12 -4.48
C GLN A 155 -5.74 -30.71 -4.12
N PRO A 156 -6.01 -30.41 -2.84
CA PRO A 156 -6.33 -29.07 -2.42
C PRO A 156 -5.10 -28.17 -2.59
N VAL A 157 -5.24 -27.12 -3.41
CA VAL A 157 -4.18 -26.14 -3.66
C VAL A 157 -4.63 -24.75 -3.23
N MET A 158 -3.78 -24.06 -2.48
CA MET A 158 -3.98 -22.65 -2.16
C MET A 158 -2.96 -21.79 -2.94
N ILE A 159 -3.46 -20.87 -3.75
CA ILE A 159 -2.65 -19.93 -4.52
C ILE A 159 -2.79 -18.54 -3.91
N ILE A 160 -1.66 -17.96 -3.50
CA ILE A 160 -1.57 -16.58 -3.04
C ILE A 160 -1.03 -15.70 -4.17
N ASP A 161 -1.81 -14.71 -4.60
CA ASP A 161 -1.42 -13.68 -5.56
C ASP A 161 -1.11 -12.37 -4.82
N ASP A 162 0.17 -12.15 -4.46
CA ASP A 162 0.61 -10.95 -3.73
C ASP A 162 0.72 -9.73 -4.64
N GLU A 163 0.19 -8.59 -4.19
CA GLU A 163 -0.05 -7.39 -5.00
C GLU A 163 -0.82 -7.74 -6.30
N ALA A 164 -1.96 -8.44 -6.16
CA ALA A 164 -2.76 -8.98 -7.28
C ALA A 164 -3.25 -7.92 -8.29
N ASP A 165 -3.39 -6.66 -7.87
CA ASP A 165 -3.71 -5.54 -8.76
C ASP A 165 -2.53 -5.17 -9.68
N GLN A 166 -1.34 -5.72 -9.44
CA GLN A 166 -0.15 -5.57 -10.27
C GLN A 166 0.11 -6.82 -11.13
N ALA A 167 0.19 -6.60 -12.44
CA ALA A 167 0.55 -7.57 -13.49
C ALA A 167 -0.42 -8.75 -13.72
N SER A 168 -1.22 -9.16 -12.74
CA SER A 168 -2.15 -10.30 -12.88
C SER A 168 -3.32 -10.01 -13.82
N LEU A 169 -3.85 -8.77 -13.80
CA LEU A 169 -4.98 -8.36 -14.63
C LEU A 169 -4.59 -8.18 -16.11
N ASP A 170 -5.54 -8.45 -17.00
CA ASP A 170 -5.32 -8.32 -18.43
C ASP A 170 -5.22 -6.85 -18.84
N THR A 171 -4.07 -6.44 -19.37
CA THR A 171 -3.81 -5.08 -19.85
C THR A 171 -4.31 -4.84 -21.27
N ASN A 172 -4.74 -5.90 -21.96
CA ASN A 172 -5.17 -5.91 -23.35
C ASN A 172 -6.69 -6.14 -23.47
N ILE A 173 -7.44 -6.08 -22.37
CA ILE A 173 -8.88 -6.44 -22.32
C ILE A 173 -9.75 -5.66 -23.30
N ASN A 174 -9.34 -4.43 -23.65
CA ASN A 174 -10.06 -3.56 -24.59
C ASN A 174 -9.45 -3.58 -26.01
N GLU A 175 -8.44 -4.40 -26.27
CA GLU A 175 -7.74 -4.49 -27.55
C GLU A 175 -8.11 -5.78 -28.28
N GLN A 176 -9.14 -5.74 -29.14
CA GLN A 176 -9.69 -6.92 -29.82
C GLN A 176 -8.66 -7.71 -30.66
N ASP A 177 -7.66 -7.02 -31.22
CA ASP A 177 -6.62 -7.62 -32.06
C ASP A 177 -5.41 -8.16 -31.26
N ARG A 178 -5.39 -7.97 -29.93
CA ARG A 178 -4.29 -8.45 -29.09
C ARG A 178 -4.73 -9.63 -28.24
N PRO A 179 -3.88 -10.66 -28.08
CA PRO A 179 -4.15 -11.71 -27.13
C PRO A 179 -4.16 -11.14 -25.70
N THR A 180 -4.87 -11.84 -24.81
CA THR A 180 -4.80 -11.65 -23.36
C THR A 180 -3.35 -11.50 -22.90
N SER A 181 -3.09 -10.59 -21.97
CA SER A 181 -1.74 -10.34 -21.47
C SER A 181 -1.07 -11.65 -20.99
N ALA A 182 0.21 -11.81 -21.30
CA ALA A 182 0.91 -13.09 -21.12
C ALA A 182 0.92 -13.61 -19.67
N VAL A 183 1.01 -12.70 -18.69
CA VAL A 183 0.97 -13.05 -17.26
C VAL A 183 -0.45 -13.44 -16.84
N ASN A 184 -1.46 -12.69 -17.26
CA ASN A 184 -2.86 -13.02 -16.99
C ASN A 184 -3.20 -14.41 -17.53
N GLN A 185 -2.89 -14.67 -18.80
CA GLN A 185 -3.13 -15.98 -19.43
C GLN A 185 -2.39 -17.11 -18.71
N ALA A 186 -1.16 -16.88 -18.25
CA ALA A 186 -0.40 -17.90 -17.52
C ALA A 186 -1.03 -18.23 -16.16
N ILE A 187 -1.59 -17.24 -15.44
CA ILE A 187 -2.31 -17.47 -14.18
C ILE A 187 -3.62 -18.24 -14.42
N VAL A 188 -4.38 -17.85 -15.45
CA VAL A 188 -5.62 -18.57 -15.84
C VAL A 188 -5.29 -20.02 -16.20
N ASN A 189 -4.26 -20.25 -17.02
CA ASN A 189 -3.83 -21.59 -17.41
C ASN A 189 -3.40 -22.41 -16.19
N LEU A 190 -2.59 -21.85 -15.29
CA LEU A 190 -2.17 -22.50 -14.05
C LEU A 190 -3.38 -22.96 -13.23
N ARG A 191 -4.38 -22.08 -13.05
CA ARG A 191 -5.59 -22.39 -12.28
C ARG A 191 -6.46 -23.45 -12.95
N SER A 192 -6.54 -23.44 -14.28
CA SER A 192 -7.33 -24.43 -15.04
C SER A 192 -6.81 -25.87 -14.95
N LEU A 193 -5.57 -26.06 -14.47
CA LEU A 193 -4.98 -27.38 -14.23
C LEU A 193 -5.46 -28.02 -12.92
N LEU A 194 -6.12 -27.26 -12.05
CA LEU A 194 -6.47 -27.66 -10.69
C LEU A 194 -7.99 -27.78 -10.54
N ASN A 195 -8.45 -28.89 -9.96
CA ASN A 195 -9.87 -29.14 -9.71
C ASN A 195 -10.31 -28.74 -8.30
N SER A 196 -9.38 -28.43 -7.38
CA SER A 196 -9.65 -27.93 -6.03
C SER A 196 -8.69 -26.78 -5.71
N VAL A 197 -9.14 -25.54 -5.90
CA VAL A 197 -8.27 -24.36 -5.80
C VAL A 197 -8.89 -23.19 -5.04
N ALA A 198 -8.19 -22.72 -4.01
CA ALA A 198 -8.44 -21.44 -3.35
C ALA A 198 -7.45 -20.39 -3.90
N TYR A 199 -7.96 -19.41 -4.66
CA TYR A 199 -7.18 -18.32 -5.24
C TYR A 199 -7.33 -17.06 -4.38
N LEU A 200 -6.35 -16.78 -3.54
CA LEU A 200 -6.35 -15.65 -2.63
C LEU A 200 -5.50 -14.50 -3.20
N GLN A 201 -6.18 -13.42 -3.57
CA GLN A 201 -5.60 -12.17 -4.03
C GLN A 201 -5.33 -11.28 -2.82
N THR A 202 -4.16 -10.65 -2.73
CA THR A 202 -3.86 -9.71 -1.65
C THR A 202 -3.33 -8.40 -2.20
N THR A 203 -3.84 -7.30 -1.68
CA THR A 203 -3.42 -5.95 -2.09
C THR A 203 -3.84 -4.91 -1.05
N ALA A 204 -3.17 -3.76 -1.07
CA ALA A 204 -3.64 -2.58 -0.37
C ALA A 204 -4.47 -1.62 -1.24
N THR A 205 -4.53 -1.88 -2.55
CA THR A 205 -5.22 -1.06 -3.55
C THR A 205 -6.12 -1.93 -4.42
N PRO A 206 -7.30 -2.30 -3.91
CA PRO A 206 -8.15 -3.33 -4.52
C PRO A 206 -9.01 -2.81 -5.67
N GLN A 207 -8.92 -1.52 -6.02
CA GLN A 207 -9.83 -0.85 -6.94
C GLN A 207 -9.99 -1.59 -8.26
N ALA A 208 -8.89 -2.10 -8.83
CA ALA A 208 -8.91 -2.84 -10.08
C ALA A 208 -9.53 -4.23 -9.98
N LEU A 209 -9.46 -4.87 -8.81
CA LEU A 209 -9.98 -6.21 -8.55
C LEU A 209 -11.48 -6.18 -8.26
N LEU A 210 -11.91 -5.21 -7.45
CA LEU A 210 -13.33 -5.03 -7.08
C LEU A 210 -14.17 -4.68 -8.32
N LEU A 211 -13.64 -3.79 -9.17
CA LEU A 211 -14.33 -3.29 -10.36
C LEU A 211 -14.28 -4.25 -11.57
N GLN A 212 -13.73 -5.46 -11.41
CA GLN A 212 -13.78 -6.46 -12.48
C GLN A 212 -15.24 -6.81 -12.84
N ASP A 213 -15.47 -7.14 -14.11
CA ASP A 213 -16.78 -7.64 -14.54
C ASP A 213 -17.12 -8.98 -13.85
N SER A 214 -18.41 -9.32 -13.78
CA SER A 214 -18.88 -10.52 -13.06
C SER A 214 -18.38 -11.84 -13.64
N GLN A 215 -17.92 -11.86 -14.89
CA GLN A 215 -17.39 -13.04 -15.57
C GLN A 215 -15.86 -13.13 -15.49
N SER A 216 -15.19 -12.09 -14.96
CA SER A 216 -13.75 -12.03 -14.87
C SER A 216 -13.21 -13.12 -13.96
N ALA A 217 -12.19 -13.82 -14.45
CA ALA A 217 -11.45 -14.81 -13.66
C ALA A 217 -10.77 -14.21 -12.42
N PHE A 218 -10.71 -12.87 -12.29
CA PHE A 218 -10.01 -12.14 -11.23
C PHE A 218 -10.93 -11.32 -10.32
N LYS A 219 -12.25 -11.31 -10.56
CA LYS A 219 -13.20 -10.73 -9.61
C LYS A 219 -13.28 -11.64 -8.38
N PRO A 220 -13.07 -11.13 -7.15
CA PRO A 220 -13.15 -11.98 -5.96
C PRO A 220 -14.60 -12.39 -5.66
N ASP A 221 -14.79 -13.64 -5.22
CA ASP A 221 -16.08 -14.17 -4.74
C ASP A 221 -16.36 -13.67 -3.32
N PHE A 222 -15.31 -13.44 -2.53
CA PHE A 222 -15.42 -12.83 -1.20
C PHE A 222 -14.27 -11.86 -0.91
N VAL A 223 -14.49 -10.95 0.04
CA VAL A 223 -13.50 -9.98 0.51
C VAL A 223 -13.37 -10.09 2.03
N VAL A 224 -12.13 -10.11 2.54
CA VAL A 224 -11.82 -10.00 3.97
C VAL A 224 -10.91 -8.80 4.17
N ILE A 225 -11.30 -7.89 5.05
CA ILE A 225 -10.48 -6.73 5.41
C ILE A 225 -9.46 -7.17 6.48
N THR A 226 -8.23 -6.67 6.35
CA THR A 226 -7.23 -6.85 7.41
C THR A 226 -7.02 -5.53 8.13
N GLU A 227 -7.16 -5.53 9.45
CA GLU A 227 -6.81 -4.40 10.30
C GLU A 227 -5.31 -4.40 10.61
N PRO A 228 -4.67 -3.22 10.66
CA PRO A 228 -3.29 -3.13 11.08
C PRO A 228 -3.17 -3.35 12.60
N GLY A 229 -2.03 -3.89 13.03
CA GLY A 229 -1.73 -4.06 14.45
C GLY A 229 -1.33 -2.76 15.14
N THR A 230 -0.95 -2.90 16.40
CA THR A 230 -0.54 -1.81 17.29
C THR A 230 0.60 -0.97 16.69
N GLY A 231 0.45 0.35 16.73
CA GLY A 231 1.47 1.31 16.32
C GLY A 231 1.54 1.63 14.82
N TYR A 232 0.58 1.14 14.04
CA TYR A 232 0.38 1.58 12.66
C TYR A 232 -0.15 3.01 12.58
N VAL A 233 0.37 3.77 11.62
CA VAL A 233 -0.05 5.14 11.31
C VAL A 233 -0.32 5.23 9.82
N GLY A 234 -1.51 5.70 9.44
CA GLY A 234 -1.95 5.66 8.04
C GLY A 234 -2.78 6.87 7.62
N GLY A 235 -3.55 6.66 6.55
CA GLY A 235 -4.42 7.68 5.96
C GLY A 235 -5.36 8.36 6.95
N ASN A 236 -6.03 7.56 7.79
CA ASN A 236 -6.98 8.07 8.79
C ASN A 236 -6.32 8.99 9.83
N TYR A 237 -5.05 8.76 10.16
CA TYR A 237 -4.32 9.60 11.10
C TYR A 237 -3.94 10.96 10.50
N PHE A 238 -3.39 10.96 9.27
CA PHE A 238 -2.88 12.19 8.65
C PHE A 238 -3.96 12.98 7.89
N PHE A 239 -4.91 12.29 7.27
CA PHE A 239 -5.88 12.84 6.32
C PHE A 239 -7.32 12.42 6.66
N GLY A 240 -7.61 12.13 7.94
CA GLY A 240 -8.97 11.85 8.40
C GLY A 240 -9.85 13.10 8.52
N ASN A 241 -9.25 14.30 8.57
CA ASN A 241 -9.94 15.59 8.51
C ASN A 241 -9.34 16.47 7.40
N ASN A 242 -10.08 17.51 7.01
CA ASN A 242 -9.68 18.45 5.97
C ASN A 242 -9.11 19.77 6.54
N ASP A 243 -8.84 19.84 7.85
CA ASP A 243 -8.21 21.00 8.49
C ASP A 243 -6.68 20.86 8.46
N PHE A 244 -6.12 20.94 7.25
CA PHE A 244 -4.69 20.76 7.05
C PHE A 244 -3.85 21.93 7.59
N ALA A 245 -4.46 23.11 7.76
CA ALA A 245 -3.78 24.30 8.25
C ALA A 245 -3.42 24.18 9.74
N ASN A 246 -4.29 23.54 10.54
CA ASN A 246 -4.06 23.28 11.97
C ASN A 246 -3.51 21.86 12.23
N SER A 247 -3.02 21.17 11.21
CA SER A 247 -2.45 19.84 11.36
C SER A 247 -1.07 19.91 12.03
N ASN A 248 -0.86 19.09 13.05
CA ASN A 248 0.45 18.94 13.68
C ASN A 248 1.51 18.30 12.76
N HIS A 249 1.10 17.63 11.68
CA HIS A 249 2.00 16.86 10.83
C HIS A 249 2.04 17.32 9.36
N ILE A 250 1.00 18.02 8.88
CA ILE A 250 0.92 18.47 7.49
C ILE A 250 1.38 19.92 7.36
N ARG A 251 2.22 20.20 6.36
CA ARG A 251 2.67 21.55 6.00
C ARG A 251 2.25 21.84 4.56
N ILE A 252 1.30 22.75 4.39
CA ILE A 252 0.84 23.16 3.07
C ILE A 252 1.92 24.02 2.40
N VAL A 253 2.33 23.61 1.21
CA VAL A 253 3.38 24.28 0.43
C VAL A 253 2.92 24.64 -0.97
N PRO A 254 3.52 25.66 -1.62
CA PRO A 254 3.27 25.90 -3.03
C PRO A 254 3.66 24.71 -3.90
N THR A 255 2.96 24.52 -5.01
CA THR A 255 3.37 23.57 -6.05
C THR A 255 4.76 23.95 -6.55
N ILE A 256 5.68 22.98 -6.61
CA ILE A 256 7.01 23.22 -7.16
C ILE A 256 6.89 23.47 -8.66
N ASP A 257 7.24 24.67 -9.08
CA ASP A 257 7.41 25.00 -10.49
C ASP A 257 8.73 24.42 -11.00
N LEU A 258 8.61 23.35 -11.78
CA LEU A 258 9.71 22.65 -12.44
C LEU A 258 10.55 23.56 -13.33
N THR A 259 9.94 24.54 -13.98
CA THR A 259 10.66 25.47 -14.87
C THR A 259 11.55 26.42 -14.06
N ARG A 260 11.08 26.84 -12.88
CA ARG A 260 11.88 27.64 -11.94
C ARG A 260 13.04 26.85 -11.37
N LEU A 261 12.85 25.57 -11.03
CA LEU A 261 13.94 24.73 -10.53
C LEU A 261 15.08 24.61 -11.56
N ARG A 262 14.74 24.45 -12.83
CA ARG A 262 15.71 24.42 -13.95
C ARG A 262 16.44 25.75 -14.14
N ASN A 263 15.68 26.85 -14.13
CA ASN A 263 16.23 28.16 -14.48
C ASN A 263 16.99 28.84 -13.33
N SER A 264 16.56 28.62 -12.08
CA SER A 264 17.14 29.28 -10.91
C SER A 264 18.37 28.57 -10.36
N ASN A 265 18.59 27.29 -10.70
CA ASN A 265 19.61 26.45 -10.08
C ASN A 265 19.55 26.49 -8.53
N GLN A 266 18.34 26.62 -7.98
CA GLN A 266 18.10 26.62 -6.53
C GLN A 266 16.88 25.75 -6.20
N ILE A 267 16.96 25.02 -5.08
CA ILE A 267 15.78 24.35 -4.53
C ILE A 267 14.83 25.36 -3.86
N PRO A 268 13.50 25.13 -3.90
CA PRO A 268 12.53 25.95 -3.20
C PRO A 268 12.83 26.05 -1.70
N ASP A 269 12.53 27.19 -1.09
CA ASP A 269 12.76 27.39 0.35
C ASP A 269 11.97 26.40 1.20
N THR A 270 10.78 25.99 0.77
CA THR A 270 10.00 24.95 1.45
C THR A 270 10.70 23.59 1.48
N VAL A 271 11.51 23.27 0.46
CA VAL A 271 12.33 22.05 0.46
C VAL A 271 13.47 22.20 1.48
N LYS A 272 14.12 23.37 1.53
CA LYS A 272 15.14 23.67 2.55
C LYS A 272 14.56 23.53 3.97
N ASP A 273 13.37 24.07 4.21
CA ASP A 273 12.69 24.02 5.50
C ASP A 273 12.38 22.56 5.90
N SER A 274 11.91 21.75 4.94
CA SER A 274 11.67 20.32 5.18
C SER A 274 12.94 19.51 5.49
N LEU A 275 14.09 19.88 4.91
CA LEU A 275 15.38 19.28 5.21
C LEU A 275 15.85 19.66 6.62
N ILE A 276 15.66 20.91 7.03
CA ILE A 276 15.98 21.37 8.39
C ILE A 276 15.16 20.59 9.41
N VAL A 277 13.84 20.48 9.21
CA VAL A 277 12.94 19.71 10.08
C VAL A 277 13.38 18.24 10.16
N PHE A 278 13.76 17.63 9.03
CA PHE A 278 14.29 16.27 9.03
C PHE A 278 15.53 16.12 9.94
N PHE A 279 16.50 17.03 9.81
CA PHE A 279 17.72 16.96 10.61
C PHE A 279 17.46 17.18 12.10
N LEU A 280 16.63 18.18 12.45
CA LEU A 280 16.28 18.46 13.84
C LEU A 280 15.48 17.30 14.45
N GLY A 281 14.44 16.80 13.78
CA GLY A 281 13.65 15.67 14.26
C GLY A 281 14.47 14.40 14.43
N ALA A 282 15.37 14.11 13.50
CA ALA A 282 16.31 12.99 13.61
C ALA A 282 17.28 13.17 14.79
N ALA A 283 17.75 14.39 15.05
CA ALA A 283 18.63 14.70 16.18
C ALA A 283 17.91 14.54 17.53
N VAL A 284 16.68 15.04 17.66
CA VAL A 284 15.85 14.87 18.87
C VAL A 284 15.66 13.39 19.19
N LEU A 285 15.22 12.58 18.20
CA LEU A 285 15.03 11.15 18.41
C LEU A 285 16.34 10.42 18.80
N ARG A 286 17.51 10.91 18.35
CA ARG A 286 18.81 10.35 18.72
C ARG A 286 19.21 10.71 20.15
N LEU A 287 18.98 11.95 20.57
CA LEU A 287 19.21 12.39 21.94
C LEU A 287 18.32 11.63 22.92
N GLN A 288 17.11 11.23 22.48
CA GLN A 288 16.21 10.33 23.20
C GLN A 288 16.61 8.84 23.12
N GLY A 289 17.78 8.51 22.55
CA GLY A 289 18.36 7.17 22.57
C GLY A 289 18.16 6.32 21.30
N SER A 290 17.45 6.80 20.28
CA SER A 290 17.24 6.01 19.06
C SER A 290 18.51 5.81 18.24
N LYS A 291 18.78 4.55 17.89
CA LYS A 291 19.90 4.14 17.04
C LYS A 291 19.51 3.94 15.57
N LYS A 292 18.23 4.16 15.23
CA LYS A 292 17.67 3.92 13.89
C LYS A 292 18.35 4.78 12.81
N LYS A 293 18.21 4.31 11.57
CA LYS A 293 18.70 4.99 10.35
C LYS A 293 17.53 5.70 9.71
N TYR A 294 17.48 7.02 9.83
CA TYR A 294 16.32 7.82 9.41
C TYR A 294 16.42 8.24 7.96
N THR A 295 15.26 8.33 7.32
CA THR A 295 15.16 8.62 5.89
C THR A 295 14.26 9.83 5.63
N TYR A 296 14.54 10.51 4.53
CA TYR A 296 13.78 11.63 3.99
C TYR A 296 13.39 11.28 2.56
N LEU A 297 12.20 11.70 2.10
CA LEU A 297 11.74 11.46 0.73
C LEU A 297 11.24 12.75 0.08
N LEU A 298 11.94 13.20 -0.97
CA LEU A 298 11.44 14.20 -1.92
C LEU A 298 10.81 13.48 -3.11
N HIS A 299 9.49 13.34 -3.07
CA HIS A 299 8.71 12.67 -4.10
C HIS A 299 7.97 13.66 -5.00
N THR A 300 8.54 13.90 -6.17
CA THR A 300 8.03 14.89 -7.13
C THR A 300 7.89 14.27 -8.52
N SER A 301 7.02 14.83 -9.36
CA SER A 301 6.76 14.37 -10.73
C SER A 301 7.86 14.74 -11.73
N PHE A 302 9.07 15.05 -11.28
CA PHE A 302 10.12 15.57 -12.16
C PHE A 302 10.56 14.54 -13.22
N ARG A 303 11.09 15.01 -14.36
CA ARG A 303 11.73 14.12 -15.34
C ARG A 303 13.03 13.56 -14.75
N GLN A 304 13.60 12.50 -15.33
CA GLN A 304 14.85 11.92 -14.83
C GLN A 304 15.98 12.96 -14.74
N GLU A 305 16.17 13.78 -15.79
CA GLU A 305 17.16 14.87 -15.81
C GLU A 305 16.96 15.88 -14.66
N ASP A 306 15.71 16.09 -14.24
CA ASP A 306 15.38 16.99 -13.14
C ASP A 306 15.60 16.33 -11.76
N HIS A 307 15.53 15.00 -11.65
CA HIS A 307 15.89 14.28 -10.41
C HIS A 307 17.39 14.38 -10.15
N THR A 308 18.22 14.26 -11.19
CA THR A 308 19.67 14.46 -11.07
C THR A 308 19.98 15.91 -10.64
N GLN A 309 19.36 16.91 -11.26
CA GLN A 309 19.54 18.31 -10.87
C GLN A 309 19.08 18.55 -9.43
N ALA A 310 17.89 18.08 -9.05
CA ALA A 310 17.38 18.23 -7.69
C ALA A 310 18.30 17.55 -6.66
N THR A 311 18.86 16.37 -6.99
CA THR A 311 19.83 15.65 -6.14
C THR A 311 21.09 16.48 -5.89
N GLN A 312 21.65 17.07 -6.95
CA GLN A 312 22.83 17.94 -6.84
C GLN A 312 22.55 19.17 -5.99
N LEU A 313 21.40 19.84 -6.20
CA LEU A 313 21.04 21.04 -5.44
C LEU A 313 20.76 20.73 -3.96
N VAL A 314 20.14 19.59 -3.65
CA VAL A 314 19.96 19.12 -2.27
C VAL A 314 21.31 18.82 -1.62
N ASP A 315 22.24 18.18 -2.32
CA ASP A 315 23.58 17.90 -1.79
C ASP A 315 24.37 19.20 -1.55
N GLN A 316 24.28 20.16 -2.49
CA GLN A 316 24.88 21.49 -2.33
C GLN A 316 24.34 22.20 -1.09
N TYR A 317 23.01 22.24 -0.91
CA TYR A 317 22.40 22.86 0.26
C TYR A 317 22.78 22.15 1.56
N LYS A 318 22.83 20.81 1.56
CA LYS A 318 23.32 20.01 2.71
C LYS A 318 24.76 20.38 3.07
N ASN A 319 25.64 20.53 2.08
CA ASN A 319 27.04 20.91 2.29
C ASN A 319 27.17 22.35 2.81
N GLU A 320 26.36 23.28 2.30
CA GLU A 320 26.26 24.66 2.80
C GLU A 320 25.83 24.67 4.27
N LEU A 321 24.75 23.97 4.61
CA LEU A 321 24.25 23.85 5.98
C LEU A 321 25.30 23.24 6.92
N THR A 322 26.02 22.20 6.45
CA THR A 322 27.12 21.58 7.20
C THR A 322 28.21 22.59 7.54
N ASN A 323 28.61 23.41 6.57
CA ASN A 323 29.67 24.41 6.78
C ASN A 323 29.21 25.52 7.74
N GLN A 324 27.98 26.03 7.59
CA GLN A 324 27.43 27.07 8.46
C GLN A 324 27.29 26.58 9.92
N LEU A 325 26.83 25.35 10.13
CA LEU A 325 26.72 24.76 11.46
C LEU A 325 28.08 24.43 12.09
N ARG A 326 29.07 24.00 11.30
CA ARG A 326 30.41 23.70 11.80
C ARG A 326 31.14 24.94 12.33
N ILE A 327 31.01 26.07 11.63
CA ILE A 327 31.56 27.35 12.06
C ILE A 327 30.95 27.77 13.40
N ALA A 328 29.63 27.68 13.52
CA ALA A 328 28.90 28.05 14.73
C ALA A 328 29.24 27.18 15.94
N VAL A 329 29.38 25.87 15.79
CA VAL A 329 29.72 24.98 16.92
C VAL A 329 31.17 25.17 17.39
N THR A 330 32.08 25.65 16.52
CA THR A 330 33.49 25.87 16.87
C THR A 330 33.70 27.16 17.68
N ASN A 331 32.86 28.18 17.47
CA ASN A 331 32.99 29.49 18.10
C ASN A 331 31.84 29.76 19.10
N SER A 332 30.62 29.98 18.60
CA SER A 332 29.40 30.16 19.37
C SER A 332 28.16 29.90 18.50
N ILE A 333 27.09 29.36 19.07
CA ILE A 333 25.81 29.19 18.35
C ILE A 333 25.21 30.52 17.88
N ASN A 334 25.65 31.63 18.47
CA ASN A 334 25.28 32.99 18.06
C ASN A 334 25.93 33.41 16.74
N ASP A 335 26.92 32.67 16.23
CA ASP A 335 27.56 32.94 14.95
C ASP A 335 26.82 32.30 13.76
N ILE A 336 25.71 31.57 14.01
CA ILE A 336 24.81 31.11 12.94
C ILE A 336 24.21 32.35 12.24
N PRO A 337 24.25 32.43 10.90
CA PRO A 337 23.62 33.53 10.17
C PRO A 337 22.15 33.70 10.59
N ASN A 338 21.72 34.93 10.88
CA ASN A 338 20.38 35.23 11.41
C ASN A 338 19.23 34.57 10.62
N GLN A 339 19.35 34.52 9.28
CA GLN A 339 18.36 33.86 8.42
C GLN A 339 18.29 32.35 8.66
N LEU A 340 19.42 31.68 8.80
CA LEU A 340 19.46 30.25 9.12
C LEU A 340 18.99 30.00 10.57
N LYS A 341 19.41 30.84 11.52
CA LYS A 341 19.00 30.74 12.92
C LYS A 341 17.48 30.79 13.05
N LEU A 342 16.84 31.75 12.38
CA LEU A 342 15.37 31.86 12.36
C LEU A 342 14.70 30.60 11.78
N LYS A 343 15.24 30.03 10.69
CA LYS A 343 14.69 28.77 10.13
C LYS A 343 14.84 27.59 11.10
N LEU A 344 15.97 27.50 11.79
CA LEU A 344 16.22 26.46 12.79
C LEU A 344 15.28 26.60 13.99
N GLU A 345 15.09 27.81 14.50
CA GLU A 345 14.19 28.12 15.62
C GLU A 345 12.72 27.86 15.26
N ASN A 346 12.29 28.24 14.06
CA ASN A 346 10.94 27.94 13.57
C ASN A 346 10.71 26.43 13.46
N ALA A 347 11.66 25.69 12.87
CA ALA A 347 11.57 24.24 12.74
C ALA A 347 11.64 23.52 14.10
N TYR A 348 12.40 24.05 15.06
CA TYR A 348 12.46 23.53 16.42
C TYR A 348 11.13 23.76 17.16
N THR A 349 10.55 24.96 17.04
CA THR A 349 9.24 25.29 17.62
C THR A 349 8.13 24.42 17.03
N ASP A 350 8.18 24.18 15.71
CA ASP A 350 7.28 23.28 14.99
C ASP A 350 7.33 21.85 15.54
N LEU A 351 8.52 21.31 15.80
CA LEU A 351 8.70 20.00 16.44
C LEU A 351 8.21 20.02 17.91
N GLY A 352 8.28 21.19 18.55
CA GLY A 352 7.68 21.53 19.85
C GLY A 352 6.22 21.13 20.01
N GLU A 353 5.44 21.16 18.92
CA GLU A 353 4.01 20.86 18.95
C GLU A 353 3.70 19.36 19.07
N THR A 354 4.66 18.49 18.76
CA THR A 354 4.44 17.04 18.65
C THR A 354 5.32 16.19 19.55
N PHE A 355 6.49 16.69 19.93
CA PHE A 355 7.31 16.04 20.95
C PHE A 355 6.87 16.47 22.35
N ALA A 356 6.67 15.50 23.25
CA ALA A 356 6.37 15.79 24.64
C ALA A 356 7.56 16.46 25.35
N ASP A 357 8.78 15.95 25.12
CA ASP A 357 10.01 16.44 25.71
C ASP A 357 11.04 16.75 24.63
N LEU A 358 11.33 18.04 24.39
CA LEU A 358 12.42 18.46 23.51
C LEU A 358 13.71 18.67 24.31
N PRO A 359 14.84 18.04 23.90
CA PRO A 359 16.17 18.43 24.35
C PRO A 359 16.46 19.88 24.02
N ALA A 360 17.36 20.52 24.78
CA ALA A 360 17.69 21.92 24.58
C ALA A 360 18.16 22.21 23.15
N PHE A 361 17.77 23.36 22.61
CA PHE A 361 18.06 23.75 21.22
C PHE A 361 19.54 23.57 20.86
N ASP A 362 20.45 24.02 21.72
CA ASP A 362 21.89 23.93 21.52
C ASP A 362 22.38 22.47 21.42
N GLU A 363 21.79 21.55 22.21
CA GLU A 363 22.11 20.12 22.15
C GLU A 363 21.63 19.49 20.84
N VAL A 364 20.44 19.88 20.37
CA VAL A 364 19.89 19.43 19.09
C VAL A 364 20.77 19.90 17.94
N ILE A 365 21.16 21.17 17.91
CA ILE A 365 22.07 21.71 16.89
C ILE A 365 23.43 20.99 16.93
N ALA A 366 23.97 20.71 18.11
CA ALA A 366 25.21 19.96 18.25
C ALA A 366 25.11 18.51 17.71
N GLU A 367 23.98 17.81 17.90
CA GLU A 367 23.75 16.50 17.29
C GLU A 367 23.56 16.57 15.77
N VAL A 368 22.87 17.60 15.24
CA VAL A 368 22.78 17.82 13.78
C VAL A 368 24.17 17.98 13.19
N ASN A 369 25.00 18.87 13.76
CA ASN A 369 26.35 19.13 13.27
C ASN A 369 27.23 17.86 13.27
N ARG A 370 27.08 16.98 14.26
CA ARG A 370 27.80 15.69 14.34
C ARG A 370 27.47 14.73 13.21
N ARG A 371 26.27 14.80 12.62
CA ARG A 371 25.76 13.77 11.70
C ARG A 371 25.51 14.25 10.28
N ILE A 372 25.22 15.53 10.08
CA ILE A 372 24.81 16.09 8.78
C ILE A 372 25.82 15.77 7.68
N ALA A 373 27.12 15.90 7.94
CA ALA A 373 28.20 15.62 6.98
C ALA A 373 28.20 14.18 6.45
N SER A 374 27.74 13.21 7.25
CA SER A 374 27.70 11.78 6.91
C SER A 374 26.40 11.36 6.20
N THR A 375 25.51 12.32 5.93
CA THR A 375 24.22 12.07 5.28
C THR A 375 24.42 11.75 3.81
N GLU A 376 23.79 10.65 3.39
CA GLU A 376 23.82 10.17 2.01
C GLU A 376 22.65 10.79 1.23
N VAL A 377 22.90 11.26 0.00
CA VAL A 377 21.85 11.73 -0.91
C VAL A 377 21.77 10.75 -2.07
N ILE A 378 20.61 10.13 -2.26
CA ILE A 378 20.41 9.06 -3.25
C ILE A 378 19.30 9.46 -4.22
N GLU A 379 19.64 9.48 -5.50
CA GLU A 379 18.68 9.58 -6.59
C GLU A 379 18.00 8.22 -6.81
N ILE A 380 16.66 8.17 -6.80
CA ILE A 380 15.91 6.94 -7.08
C ILE A 380 15.61 6.88 -8.57
N ASN A 381 16.30 5.95 -9.28
CA ASN A 381 16.16 5.78 -10.72
C ASN A 381 15.60 4.41 -11.11
N ALA A 382 14.56 4.43 -11.94
CA ALA A 382 13.91 3.21 -12.43
C ALA A 382 14.78 2.38 -13.40
N ASN A 383 15.79 3.00 -14.05
CA ASN A 383 16.59 2.39 -15.10
C ASN A 383 17.90 1.75 -14.59
N THR A 384 18.44 2.23 -13.46
CA THR A 384 19.72 1.75 -12.91
C THR A 384 19.56 0.54 -11.98
N GLY A 385 18.32 0.17 -11.65
CA GLY A 385 18.03 -0.88 -10.65
C GLY A 385 18.33 -0.47 -9.21
N GLN A 386 18.87 0.74 -8.97
CA GLN A 386 19.04 1.28 -7.62
C GLN A 386 17.69 1.81 -7.11
N GLY A 387 16.93 0.90 -6.49
CA GLY A 387 15.71 1.25 -5.75
C GLY A 387 16.01 1.85 -4.37
N ILE A 388 14.95 2.09 -3.60
CA ILE A 388 15.09 2.41 -2.17
C ILE A 388 15.65 1.18 -1.47
N SER A 389 16.86 1.30 -0.92
CA SER A 389 17.42 0.27 -0.05
C SER A 389 16.58 0.16 1.22
N THR A 390 16.14 -1.06 1.54
CA THR A 390 15.48 -1.39 2.81
C THR A 390 16.45 -1.29 4.00
N HIS A 391 17.76 -1.28 3.72
CA HIS A 391 18.83 -1.15 4.70
C HIS A 391 19.78 -0.02 4.29
N PRO A 392 19.44 1.24 4.61
CA PRO A 392 20.32 2.38 4.33
C PRO A 392 21.72 2.15 4.93
N SER A 393 22.78 2.56 4.22
CA SER A 393 24.16 2.35 4.70
C SER A 393 24.50 3.31 5.86
N ARG A 394 24.01 4.55 5.76
CA ARG A 394 24.28 5.65 6.70
C ARG A 394 23.17 5.85 7.73
N LYS A 395 23.45 6.70 8.72
CA LYS A 395 22.50 7.08 9.77
C LYS A 395 21.37 7.96 9.24
N HIS A 396 21.64 8.76 8.22
CA HIS A 396 20.66 9.60 7.52
C HIS A 396 20.80 9.40 6.01
N THR A 397 19.67 9.25 5.32
CA THR A 397 19.61 9.11 3.87
C THR A 397 18.48 9.96 3.30
N LEU A 398 18.79 10.80 2.32
CA LEU A 398 17.85 11.65 1.59
C LEU A 398 17.56 11.01 0.24
N TYR A 399 16.34 10.53 0.05
CA TYR A 399 15.89 9.96 -1.20
C TYR A 399 15.23 11.03 -2.08
N ILE A 400 15.74 11.21 -3.29
CA ILE A 400 15.25 12.20 -4.26
C ILE A 400 14.77 11.45 -5.50
N GLY A 401 13.48 11.53 -5.82
CA GLY A 401 13.00 10.89 -7.05
C GLY A 401 11.50 10.67 -7.15
N GLY A 402 11.07 10.48 -8.39
CA GLY A 402 9.66 10.44 -8.77
C GLY A 402 9.20 9.12 -9.36
N THR A 403 10.06 8.31 -9.97
CA THR A 403 9.60 7.18 -10.79
C THR A 403 9.89 5.81 -10.19
N LYS A 404 8.81 5.02 -10.04
CA LYS A 404 8.81 3.57 -9.82
C LYS A 404 9.73 3.09 -8.69
N ILE A 405 9.56 3.66 -7.50
CA ILE A 405 9.74 2.82 -6.30
C ILE A 405 8.75 1.67 -6.48
N GLY A 406 9.24 0.43 -6.60
CA GLY A 406 8.39 -0.74 -6.81
C GLY A 406 7.20 -0.75 -5.85
N ARG A 407 6.03 -1.16 -6.32
CA ARG A 407 4.93 -1.54 -5.41
C ARG A 407 5.49 -2.61 -4.45
N GLY A 408 5.14 -2.53 -3.17
CA GLY A 408 5.73 -3.37 -2.12
C GLY A 408 7.05 -2.88 -1.49
N VAL A 409 7.78 -1.91 -2.08
CA VAL A 409 9.02 -1.39 -1.44
C VAL A 409 8.67 -0.46 -0.27
N THR A 410 9.16 -0.80 0.93
CA THR A 410 8.93 -0.02 2.16
C THR A 410 10.10 0.88 2.50
N VAL A 411 9.84 2.17 2.73
CA VAL A 411 10.84 3.16 3.13
C VAL A 411 10.91 3.19 4.65
N LYS A 412 11.81 2.38 5.23
CA LYS A 412 11.94 2.28 6.69
C LYS A 412 12.40 3.61 7.30
N ASN A 413 11.84 3.94 8.48
CA ASN A 413 12.22 5.10 9.29
C ASN A 413 12.15 6.45 8.55
N LEU A 414 11.21 6.59 7.61
CA LEU A 414 10.90 7.84 6.92
C LEU A 414 10.30 8.85 7.92
N LEU A 415 11.00 9.97 8.15
CA LEU A 415 10.54 11.04 9.04
C LEU A 415 9.82 12.13 8.25
N VAL A 416 10.42 12.62 7.17
CA VAL A 416 9.86 13.74 6.41
C VAL A 416 9.59 13.33 4.96
N THR A 417 8.37 13.62 4.51
CA THR A 417 7.93 13.37 3.14
C THR A 417 7.56 14.69 2.48
N TYR A 418 8.25 15.06 1.41
CA TYR A 418 7.87 16.17 0.55
C TYR A 418 7.20 15.59 -0.71
N TYR A 419 5.87 15.73 -0.79
CA TYR A 419 5.05 15.17 -1.86
C TYR A 419 4.57 16.26 -2.82
N GLY A 420 5.13 16.29 -4.01
CA GLY A 420 4.80 17.24 -5.08
C GLY A 420 4.35 16.57 -6.38
N ARG A 421 4.05 15.27 -6.36
CA ARG A 421 3.65 14.53 -7.56
C ARG A 421 2.17 14.77 -7.87
N ASP A 422 1.92 15.61 -8.87
CA ASP A 422 0.59 15.82 -9.44
C ASP A 422 0.51 15.23 -10.87
N ALA A 423 -0.54 14.48 -11.14
CA ALA A 423 -0.77 13.84 -12.44
C ALA A 423 -2.06 14.38 -13.05
N ASN A 424 -2.06 14.59 -14.37
CA ASN A 424 -3.24 15.12 -15.09
C ASN A 424 -4.50 14.27 -14.89
N GLN A 425 -4.33 12.95 -14.74
CA GLN A 425 -5.42 12.01 -14.46
C GLN A 425 -5.01 11.16 -13.24
N PRO A 426 -5.23 11.65 -12.02
CA PRO A 426 -4.85 10.93 -10.82
C PRO A 426 -5.70 9.67 -10.66
N GLN A 427 -5.05 8.59 -10.24
CA GLN A 427 -5.68 7.31 -9.92
C GLN A 427 -5.52 7.05 -8.43
N MET A 428 -6.58 6.60 -7.77
CA MET A 428 -6.63 6.32 -6.33
C MET A 428 -5.57 5.28 -5.94
N ASP A 429 -5.54 4.15 -6.63
CA ASP A 429 -4.55 3.09 -6.41
C ASP A 429 -3.10 3.61 -6.48
N THR A 430 -2.81 4.48 -7.45
CA THR A 430 -1.50 5.06 -7.68
C THR A 430 -1.11 6.05 -6.59
N VAL A 431 -2.03 6.92 -6.16
CA VAL A 431 -1.78 7.88 -5.08
C VAL A 431 -1.57 7.16 -3.76
N LEU A 432 -2.41 6.16 -3.46
CA LEU A 432 -2.27 5.29 -2.29
C LEU A 432 -0.88 4.60 -2.30
N GLN A 433 -0.46 4.02 -3.42
CA GLN A 433 0.86 3.38 -3.52
C GLN A 433 2.04 4.33 -3.29
N HIS A 434 1.86 5.63 -3.52
CA HIS A 434 2.90 6.62 -3.20
C HIS A 434 2.88 7.08 -1.75
N ALA A 435 1.90 6.65 -0.95
CA ALA A 435 1.76 7.03 0.44
C ALA A 435 2.77 6.30 1.36
N ARG A 436 4.07 6.56 1.14
CA ARG A 436 5.19 5.90 1.83
C ARG A 436 5.36 6.35 3.29
N MET A 437 4.67 7.42 3.67
CA MET A 437 4.61 7.93 5.04
C MET A 437 3.75 7.06 5.97
N TYR A 438 2.97 6.12 5.44
CA TYR A 438 2.20 5.17 6.26
C TYR A 438 3.08 4.03 6.79
N GLY A 439 2.54 3.22 7.70
CA GLY A 439 3.20 2.06 8.29
C GLY A 439 3.38 2.14 9.81
N TYR A 440 4.05 1.14 10.37
CA TYR A 440 4.36 1.05 11.81
C TYR A 440 5.43 2.08 12.20
N ARG A 441 4.98 3.21 12.77
CA ARG A 441 5.79 4.42 12.98
C ARG A 441 5.48 5.15 14.29
N GLN A 442 4.72 4.53 15.19
CA GLN A 442 4.27 5.15 16.44
C GLN A 442 5.38 5.87 17.20
N ASN A 443 6.56 5.23 17.31
CA ASN A 443 7.71 5.77 18.02
C ASN A 443 8.37 6.97 17.32
N GLU A 444 8.11 7.17 16.02
CA GLU A 444 8.65 8.26 15.23
C GLU A 444 7.62 9.36 14.94
N ILE A 445 6.33 9.16 15.26
CA ILE A 445 5.23 10.13 14.99
C ILE A 445 5.63 11.56 15.35
N PRO A 446 6.23 11.85 16.52
CA PRO A 446 6.57 13.22 16.88
C PRO A 446 7.49 13.93 15.88
N ALA A 447 8.35 13.21 15.16
CA ALA A 447 9.24 13.77 14.16
C ALA A 447 8.65 13.81 12.73
N ILE A 448 7.46 13.24 12.53
CA ILE A 448 6.91 13.09 11.16
C ILE A 448 6.33 14.41 10.67
N ARG A 449 6.76 14.84 9.47
CA ARG A 449 6.16 15.95 8.72
C ARG A 449 5.93 15.60 7.26
N ILE A 450 4.79 16.04 6.73
CA ILE A 450 4.38 15.85 5.33
C ILE A 450 4.19 17.21 4.69
N TYR A 451 5.04 17.53 3.71
CA TYR A 451 4.97 18.77 2.94
C TYR A 451 4.28 18.48 1.61
N LEU A 452 3.14 19.11 1.35
CA LEU A 452 2.42 18.95 0.09
C LEU A 452 1.51 20.14 -0.24
N PRO A 453 1.24 20.42 -1.52
CA PRO A 453 0.22 21.39 -1.91
C PRO A 453 -1.18 21.04 -1.42
N GLN A 454 -1.98 22.09 -1.17
CA GLN A 454 -3.35 21.96 -0.65
C GLN A 454 -4.21 21.00 -1.46
N HIS A 455 -4.21 21.13 -2.79
CA HIS A 455 -5.00 20.24 -3.65
C HIS A 455 -4.56 18.76 -3.59
N LEU A 456 -3.29 18.47 -3.24
CA LEU A 456 -2.84 17.09 -3.01
C LEU A 456 -3.27 16.58 -1.63
N ALA A 457 -3.26 17.43 -0.60
CA ALA A 457 -3.78 17.08 0.72
C ALA A 457 -5.29 16.77 0.67
N GLU A 458 -6.07 17.62 0.01
CA GLU A 458 -7.50 17.40 -0.26
C GLU A 458 -7.72 16.10 -1.03
N ARG A 459 -6.88 15.80 -2.03
CA ARG A 459 -6.94 14.54 -2.78
C ARG A 459 -6.70 13.32 -1.88
N PHE A 460 -5.71 13.37 -0.98
CA PHE A 460 -5.50 12.29 -0.01
C PHE A 460 -6.72 12.11 0.89
N PHE A 461 -7.27 13.19 1.45
CA PHE A 461 -8.49 13.14 2.28
C PHE A 461 -9.67 12.48 1.55
N TYR A 462 -9.93 12.88 0.31
CA TYR A 462 -11.01 12.32 -0.51
C TYR A 462 -10.79 10.85 -0.86
N ILE A 463 -9.55 10.47 -1.13
CA ILE A 463 -9.16 9.07 -1.35
C ILE A 463 -9.40 8.25 -0.09
N HIS A 464 -9.00 8.71 1.09
CA HIS A 464 -9.19 7.96 2.34
C HIS A 464 -10.65 7.86 2.74
N THR A 465 -11.42 8.92 2.52
CA THR A 465 -12.88 8.87 2.71
C THR A 465 -13.50 7.78 1.84
N SER A 466 -13.11 7.70 0.56
CA SER A 466 -13.56 6.65 -0.37
C SER A 466 -13.09 5.26 0.06
N ASP A 467 -11.81 5.09 0.42
CA ASP A 467 -11.22 3.82 0.85
C ASP A 467 -11.94 3.26 2.09
N ASN A 468 -12.23 4.12 3.07
CA ASN A 468 -12.97 3.73 4.27
C ASN A 468 -14.39 3.25 3.96
N LEU A 469 -15.11 3.94 3.07
CA LEU A 469 -16.46 3.51 2.66
C LEU A 469 -16.43 2.15 1.96
N VAL A 470 -15.44 1.92 1.08
CA VAL A 470 -15.24 0.62 0.43
C VAL A 470 -14.93 -0.47 1.45
N ARG A 471 -14.06 -0.19 2.43
CA ARG A 471 -13.74 -1.12 3.52
C ARG A 471 -14.96 -1.47 4.36
N GLU A 472 -15.71 -0.47 4.81
CA GLU A 472 -16.91 -0.66 5.61
C GLU A 472 -17.93 -1.53 4.88
N GLN A 473 -18.18 -1.23 3.60
CA GLN A 473 -19.09 -2.01 2.78
C GLN A 473 -18.60 -3.46 2.61
N CYS A 474 -17.34 -3.67 2.21
CA CYS A 474 -16.77 -5.00 2.07
C CYS A 474 -16.73 -5.77 3.40
N GLN A 475 -16.49 -5.11 4.54
CA GLN A 475 -16.50 -5.76 5.86
C GLN A 475 -17.90 -6.20 6.25
N SER A 476 -18.93 -5.41 5.92
CA SER A 476 -20.32 -5.72 6.25
C SER A 476 -20.91 -6.84 5.39
N THR A 477 -20.49 -6.95 4.12
CA THR A 477 -21.08 -7.91 3.15
C THR A 477 -20.18 -9.12 2.88
N HIS A 478 -18.87 -9.01 3.14
CA HIS A 478 -17.83 -9.91 2.66
C HIS A 478 -17.82 -10.11 1.14
N GLN A 479 -18.38 -9.17 0.37
CA GLN A 479 -18.52 -9.26 -1.08
C GLN A 479 -17.74 -8.17 -1.80
N ALA A 480 -17.41 -8.43 -3.06
CA ALA A 480 -16.89 -7.41 -3.96
C ALA A 480 -17.97 -6.35 -4.25
N ILE A 481 -17.56 -5.10 -4.38
CA ILE A 481 -18.46 -3.99 -4.72
C ILE A 481 -18.39 -3.66 -6.21
N GLU A 482 -19.50 -3.20 -6.77
CA GLU A 482 -19.60 -2.87 -8.21
C GLU A 482 -19.23 -1.43 -8.53
N SER A 483 -19.22 -0.54 -7.52
CA SER A 483 -18.92 0.87 -7.72
C SER A 483 -18.12 1.42 -6.55
N ILE A 484 -17.19 2.34 -6.84
CA ILE A 484 -16.37 3.01 -5.84
C ILE A 484 -16.79 4.47 -5.80
N PRO A 485 -17.35 4.97 -4.68
CA PRO A 485 -17.75 6.36 -4.57
C PRO A 485 -16.50 7.23 -4.55
N LEU A 486 -16.44 8.25 -5.40
CA LEU A 486 -15.31 9.16 -5.49
C LEU A 486 -15.80 10.59 -5.26
N PRO A 487 -15.42 11.24 -4.16
CA PRO A 487 -15.98 12.55 -3.80
C PRO A 487 -15.44 13.72 -4.64
N SER A 488 -14.42 13.50 -5.49
CA SER A 488 -13.79 14.54 -6.31
C SER A 488 -13.81 14.19 -7.80
N ARG A 489 -14.21 15.16 -8.64
CA ARG A 489 -14.10 15.07 -10.11
C ARG A 489 -12.63 14.92 -10.55
N GLY A 490 -12.42 14.19 -11.65
CA GLY A 490 -11.10 13.99 -12.25
C GLY A 490 -10.24 12.90 -11.60
N LEU A 491 -10.63 12.39 -10.43
CA LEU A 491 -10.03 11.23 -9.79
C LEU A 491 -10.64 9.95 -10.38
N ARG A 492 -9.78 8.97 -10.71
CA ARG A 492 -10.20 7.63 -11.12
C ARG A 492 -9.87 6.62 -10.02
N PRO A 493 -10.63 5.52 -9.88
CA PRO A 493 -10.30 4.51 -8.88
C PRO A 493 -9.04 3.71 -9.28
N THR A 494 -8.86 3.43 -10.57
CA THR A 494 -7.70 2.69 -11.10
C THR A 494 -7.45 3.00 -12.59
N ARG A 495 -6.49 2.30 -13.20
CA ARG A 495 -6.17 2.33 -14.63
C ARG A 495 -7.28 1.68 -15.47
N ARG A 496 -7.59 2.28 -16.63
CA ARG A 496 -8.68 1.82 -17.52
C ARG A 496 -8.39 0.53 -18.26
N ASN A 497 -7.14 0.32 -18.67
CA ASN A 497 -6.75 -0.78 -19.53
C ASN A 497 -6.82 -2.17 -18.89
N VAL A 498 -7.28 -2.28 -17.64
CA VAL A 498 -7.52 -3.55 -16.95
C VAL A 498 -8.98 -3.77 -16.58
N LEU A 499 -9.85 -2.88 -17.06
CA LEU A 499 -11.29 -2.95 -16.88
C LEU A 499 -11.93 -2.99 -18.26
N ASN A 500 -12.93 -3.84 -18.43
CA ASN A 500 -13.69 -3.92 -19.66
C ASN A 500 -14.55 -2.66 -19.80
N GLU A 501 -14.25 -1.83 -20.81
CA GLU A 501 -14.91 -0.53 -20.99
C GLU A 501 -16.39 -0.66 -21.39
N ASN A 502 -16.83 -1.84 -21.85
CA ASN A 502 -18.23 -2.08 -22.21
C ASN A 502 -19.11 -2.41 -21.00
N THR A 503 -18.51 -2.91 -19.91
CA THR A 503 -19.26 -3.36 -18.72
C THR A 503 -18.98 -2.52 -17.49
N VAL A 504 -17.82 -1.85 -17.43
CA VAL A 504 -17.39 -1.08 -16.26
C VAL A 504 -17.31 0.40 -16.60
N THR A 505 -18.27 1.18 -16.11
CA THR A 505 -18.20 2.65 -16.21
C THR A 505 -17.50 3.22 -14.98
N LEU A 506 -16.32 3.82 -15.17
CA LEU A 506 -15.61 4.56 -14.14
C LEU A 506 -16.30 5.93 -13.89
N VAL A 507 -17.45 5.92 -13.22
CA VAL A 507 -18.18 7.14 -12.84
C VAL A 507 -17.74 7.59 -11.45
N THR A 508 -17.53 8.89 -11.30
CA THR A 508 -17.28 9.55 -10.02
C THR A 508 -18.62 9.87 -9.34
N TYR A 509 -18.94 9.20 -8.24
CA TYR A 509 -20.11 9.50 -7.40
C TYR A 509 -19.70 10.26 -6.14
N GLN A 510 -20.25 11.45 -5.91
CA GLN A 510 -20.00 12.31 -4.75
C GLN A 510 -20.92 11.94 -3.58
N GLY A 511 -20.36 11.47 -2.47
CA GLY A 511 -21.13 11.10 -1.27
C GLY A 511 -22.11 12.20 -0.82
N GLY A 512 -23.30 11.79 -0.35
CA GLY A 512 -24.38 12.71 0.06
C GLY A 512 -25.34 13.13 -1.06
N ARG A 513 -25.21 12.56 -2.26
CA ARG A 513 -26.16 12.75 -3.37
C ARG A 513 -26.75 11.41 -3.79
N GLN A 514 -28.05 11.40 -4.07
CA GLN A 514 -28.67 10.28 -4.77
C GLN A 514 -28.17 10.26 -6.22
N TYR A 515 -27.68 9.10 -6.64
CA TYR A 515 -27.26 8.86 -8.02
C TYR A 515 -28.20 7.86 -8.65
N PHE A 516 -28.81 8.26 -9.75
CA PHE A 516 -29.52 7.36 -10.63
C PHE A 516 -28.50 6.89 -11.68
N PRO A 517 -28.18 5.59 -11.76
CA PRO A 517 -27.27 5.09 -12.78
C PRO A 517 -27.83 5.40 -14.17
N LEU A 518 -26.96 5.82 -15.10
CA LEU A 518 -27.34 6.08 -16.50
C LEU A 518 -27.85 4.82 -17.22
N LEU A 519 -27.46 3.65 -16.71
CA LEU A 519 -27.89 2.32 -17.15
C LEU A 519 -28.26 1.54 -15.89
N PRO A 520 -29.54 1.54 -15.46
CA PRO A 520 -29.97 0.65 -14.39
C PRO A 520 -29.76 -0.82 -14.81
N ILE A 521 -29.33 -1.68 -13.89
CA ILE A 521 -29.09 -3.13 -14.09
C ILE A 521 -30.43 -3.86 -14.18
N SER A 522 -31.24 -3.50 -15.16
CA SER A 522 -32.59 -4.03 -15.30
C SER A 522 -33.01 -3.93 -16.74
N HIS A 523 -33.32 -5.07 -17.36
CA HIS A 523 -33.97 -5.08 -18.66
C HIS A 523 -35.36 -4.42 -18.52
N PRO A 524 -35.81 -3.57 -19.47
CA PRO A 524 -37.17 -3.02 -19.45
C PRO A 524 -38.25 -4.10 -19.32
N ASP A 525 -37.98 -5.29 -19.86
CA ASP A 525 -38.86 -6.46 -19.80
C ASP A 525 -38.95 -7.08 -18.38
N GLU A 526 -37.98 -6.82 -17.50
CA GLU A 526 -37.96 -7.27 -16.10
C GLU A 526 -38.63 -6.26 -15.15
N LEU A 527 -38.53 -4.95 -15.45
CA LEU A 527 -39.10 -3.87 -14.64
C LEU A 527 -40.61 -3.70 -14.77
N GLY A 528 -41.20 -4.11 -15.90
CA GLY A 528 -42.59 -3.83 -16.26
C GLY A 528 -43.65 -4.33 -15.28
N ASN A 529 -43.31 -5.19 -14.32
CA ASN A 529 -44.24 -5.76 -13.34
C ASN A 529 -43.84 -5.56 -11.86
N GLN A 530 -42.71 -4.91 -11.54
CA GLN A 530 -42.24 -4.82 -10.14
C GLN A 530 -42.56 -3.50 -9.44
N THR A 531 -43.02 -2.47 -10.17
CA THR A 531 -43.47 -1.22 -9.54
C THR A 531 -44.88 -1.33 -8.95
N GLN A 532 -45.66 -2.35 -9.32
CA GLN A 532 -47.02 -2.53 -8.82
C GLN A 532 -47.09 -2.56 -7.29
N ILE A 533 -46.14 -3.23 -6.63
CA ILE A 533 -46.06 -3.29 -5.17
C ILE A 533 -45.76 -1.90 -4.56
N LEU A 534 -44.88 -1.13 -5.19
CA LEU A 534 -44.55 0.24 -4.77
C LEU A 534 -45.73 1.19 -5.02
N ASP A 535 -46.39 1.07 -6.17
CA ASP A 535 -47.58 1.84 -6.53
C ASP A 535 -48.74 1.53 -5.58
N ASP A 536 -48.92 0.26 -5.20
CA ASP A 536 -49.91 -0.18 -4.20
C ASP A 536 -49.58 0.44 -2.83
N TYR A 537 -48.32 0.35 -2.36
CA TYR A 537 -47.90 1.00 -1.10
C TYR A 537 -48.04 2.52 -1.11
N LEU A 538 -47.76 3.18 -2.24
CA LEU A 538 -47.91 4.63 -2.40
C LEU A 538 -49.38 5.04 -2.50
N SER A 539 -50.24 4.17 -3.03
CA SER A 539 -51.69 4.41 -3.13
C SER A 539 -52.40 4.28 -1.79
N GLU A 540 -51.89 3.44 -0.89
CA GLU A 540 -52.39 3.31 0.49
C GLU A 540 -51.88 4.42 1.42
N ALA A 541 -50.73 5.02 1.09
CA ALA A 541 -50.14 6.11 1.86
C ALA A 541 -50.94 7.42 1.69
N LYS A 542 -51.77 7.76 2.69
CA LYS A 542 -52.38 9.10 2.79
C LYS A 542 -51.31 10.14 3.15
N TYR A 543 -50.67 10.71 2.13
CA TYR A 543 -49.84 11.89 2.33
C TYR A 543 -50.71 13.08 2.74
N PRO A 544 -50.34 13.85 3.79
CA PRO A 544 -51.03 15.10 4.08
C PRO A 544 -50.83 16.05 2.90
N THR A 545 -51.92 16.45 2.27
CA THR A 545 -51.93 17.48 1.24
C THR A 545 -51.50 18.80 1.87
N ALA A 546 -50.23 19.15 1.68
CA ALA A 546 -49.74 20.48 2.03
C ALA A 546 -50.48 21.50 1.13
N SER A 547 -51.41 22.23 1.71
CA SER A 547 -52.04 23.37 1.06
C SER A 547 -50.97 24.43 0.79
N CYS A 548 -50.59 24.61 -0.47
CA CYS A 548 -49.80 25.76 -0.90
C CYS A 548 -50.60 27.04 -0.60
N GLN A 549 -50.27 27.73 0.50
CA GLN A 549 -50.64 29.12 0.67
C GLN A 549 -49.74 29.96 -0.23
N ASN A 550 -50.34 30.49 -1.29
CA ASN A 550 -49.76 31.54 -2.12
C ASN A 550 -49.45 32.76 -1.25
N TYR A 551 -48.17 33.04 -0.99
CA TYR A 551 -47.73 34.34 -0.50
C TYR A 551 -47.56 35.27 -1.69
N ALA A 552 -48.64 35.94 -2.06
CA ALA A 552 -48.61 37.19 -2.79
C ALA A 552 -48.78 38.33 -1.76
N ASN A 553 -47.67 39.00 -1.44
CA ASN A 553 -47.50 40.45 -1.25
C ASN A 553 -46.09 40.76 -0.78
#